data_AF-A0A485KU68-F1
#
_entry.id   AF-A0A485KU68-F1
#
_cell.length_a   1.000
_cell.length_b   1.000
_cell.length_c   1.000
_cell.angle_alpha   90.00
_cell.angle_beta   90.00
_cell.angle_gamma   90.00
#
_symmetry.space_group_name_H-M   'P 1'
#
loop_
_entity.id
_entity.type
_entity.pdbx_description
1 polymer ?
#
loop_
_entity_poly.entity_id
_entity_poly.type
_entity_poly.pdbx_seq_one_letter_code
_entity_poly.pdbx_strand_id
1 'polypeptide(L)'
;MSMKHRGVVAALAWSAVMATTLQFQNTCTFPIDVFDNDKTCVLAPGAAGCNRALSVGFDGMFRHGTSDQATLAEFAFDGAKVWYDISIVPPGSDKCVGLANCMAHSGHIGFNVPLSIFPLSSRDDPRYKCDYVVCYANGCIDAYQYPSDDFKTKSCPATTDLLVTFCPDLPP
;
A
#
# COMPACT_ATOMS: atom_id res chain seq x y z
N MET A 1 48.93 -46.87 6.68
CA MET A 1 48.53 -45.65 5.94
C MET A 1 47.03 -45.47 6.11
N SER A 2 46.59 -44.43 6.81
CA SER A 2 45.16 -44.15 7.09
C SER A 2 44.80 -42.80 6.48
N MET A 3 43.91 -42.81 5.48
CA MET A 3 43.49 -41.62 4.73
C MET A 3 42.21 -41.05 5.34
N LYS A 4 42.32 -39.98 6.15
CA LYS A 4 41.17 -39.24 6.66
C LYS A 4 40.54 -38.42 5.53
N HIS A 5 39.34 -38.82 5.11
CA HIS A 5 38.50 -38.02 4.21
C HIS A 5 37.94 -36.82 5.00
N ARG A 6 38.38 -35.61 4.64
CA ARG A 6 37.78 -34.37 5.11
C ARG A 6 36.58 -34.04 4.21
N GLY A 7 35.38 -34.36 4.68
CA GLY A 7 34.16 -33.87 4.06
C GLY A 7 34.07 -32.35 4.24
N VAL A 8 34.02 -31.62 3.13
CA VAL A 8 33.71 -30.18 3.12
C VAL A 8 32.19 -30.07 3.07
N VAL A 9 31.59 -29.59 4.16
CA VAL A 9 30.16 -29.24 4.19
C VAL A 9 30.06 -27.80 3.66
N ALA A 10 29.53 -27.64 2.45
CA ALA A 10 29.22 -26.32 1.90
C ALA A 10 27.94 -25.79 2.56
N ALA A 11 28.05 -24.73 3.35
CA ALA A 11 26.89 -24.01 3.88
C ALA A 11 26.33 -23.10 2.77
N LEU A 12 25.12 -23.39 2.31
CA LEU A 12 24.35 -22.49 1.45
C LEU A 12 23.87 -21.33 2.31
N ALA A 13 24.45 -20.15 2.13
CA ALA A 13 23.92 -18.92 2.70
C ALA A 13 22.66 -18.52 1.90
N TRP A 14 21.48 -18.66 2.50
CA TRP A 14 20.28 -18.03 1.97
C TRP A 14 20.34 -16.54 2.29
N SER A 15 20.63 -15.72 1.28
CA SER A 15 20.40 -14.28 1.38
C SER A 15 18.91 -14.07 1.59
N ALA A 16 18.51 -13.67 2.80
CA ALA A 16 17.15 -13.21 3.03
C ALA A 16 16.93 -11.98 2.13
N VAL A 17 16.03 -12.12 1.15
CA VAL A 17 15.60 -10.97 0.36
C VAL A 17 14.85 -10.05 1.32
N MET A 18 15.39 -8.85 1.54
CA MET A 18 14.65 -7.81 2.27
C MET A 18 13.45 -7.43 1.41
N ALA A 19 12.25 -7.73 1.89
CA ALA A 19 11.01 -7.42 1.20
C ALA A 19 10.05 -6.78 2.20
N THR A 20 9.50 -5.63 1.82
CA THR A 20 8.34 -5.07 2.52
C THR A 20 7.15 -5.99 2.33
N THR A 21 6.50 -6.38 3.41
CA THR A 21 5.22 -7.09 3.36
C THR A 21 4.07 -6.12 3.61
N LEU A 22 3.12 -6.09 2.68
CA LEU A 22 1.82 -5.48 2.87
C LEU A 22 0.92 -6.48 3.60
N GLN A 23 0.37 -6.06 4.73
CA GLN A 23 -0.61 -6.79 5.49
C GLN A 23 -1.96 -6.10 5.34
N PHE A 24 -3.04 -6.86 5.17
CA PHE A 24 -4.38 -6.26 5.00
C PHE A 24 -5.32 -6.66 6.13
N GLN A 25 -6.13 -5.71 6.55
CA GLN A 25 -7.18 -5.87 7.54
C GLN A 25 -8.49 -5.27 7.03
N ASN A 26 -9.58 -6.00 7.24
CA ASN A 26 -10.92 -5.53 6.96
C ASN A 26 -11.67 -5.25 8.27
N THR A 27 -11.87 -3.97 8.61
CA THR A 27 -12.73 -3.54 9.72
C THR A 27 -14.11 -3.07 9.25
N CYS A 28 -14.41 -3.20 7.96
CA CYS A 28 -15.75 -2.94 7.43
C CYS A 28 -16.75 -4.02 7.89
N THR A 29 -18.04 -3.69 7.86
CA THR A 29 -19.13 -4.64 8.13
C THR A 29 -19.48 -5.53 6.93
N PHE A 30 -18.73 -5.40 5.82
CA PHE A 30 -18.93 -6.13 4.57
C PHE A 30 -17.60 -6.70 4.05
N PRO A 31 -17.61 -7.75 3.22
CA PRO A 31 -16.38 -8.31 2.65
C PRO A 31 -15.64 -7.30 1.78
N ILE A 32 -14.31 -7.32 1.83
CA ILE A 32 -13.46 -6.50 0.95
C ILE A 32 -12.80 -7.39 -0.09
N ASP A 33 -13.07 -7.09 -1.35
CA ASP A 33 -12.33 -7.58 -2.50
C ASP A 33 -11.02 -6.80 -2.65
N VAL A 34 -9.90 -7.30 -2.09
CA VAL A 34 -8.57 -6.71 -2.28
C VAL A 34 -8.10 -7.03 -3.69
N PHE A 35 -8.19 -6.05 -4.59
CA PHE A 35 -7.89 -6.18 -6.01
C PHE A 35 -6.66 -5.36 -6.41
N ASP A 36 -5.76 -5.95 -7.21
CA ASP A 36 -4.46 -5.37 -7.62
C ASP A 36 -4.33 -5.11 -9.14
N ASN A 37 -5.46 -5.02 -9.86
CA ASN A 37 -5.58 -5.02 -11.33
C ASN A 37 -5.35 -6.37 -12.04
N ASP A 38 -4.96 -7.43 -11.33
CA ASP A 38 -4.83 -8.79 -11.90
C ASP A 38 -5.67 -9.80 -11.11
N LYS A 39 -5.53 -9.81 -9.78
CA LYS A 39 -6.11 -10.81 -8.88
C LYS A 39 -6.92 -10.17 -7.78
N THR A 40 -7.97 -10.87 -7.39
CA THR A 40 -8.80 -10.53 -6.22
C THR A 40 -8.56 -11.52 -5.10
N CYS A 41 -8.39 -11.00 -3.89
CA CYS A 41 -8.42 -11.77 -2.64
C CYS A 41 -9.53 -11.21 -1.74
N VAL A 42 -10.45 -12.06 -1.27
CA VAL A 42 -11.60 -11.62 -0.47
C VAL A 42 -11.26 -11.70 1.02
N LEU A 43 -11.42 -10.58 1.73
CA LEU A 43 -11.34 -10.50 3.19
C LEU A 43 -12.75 -10.43 3.79
N ALA A 44 -13.10 -11.42 4.60
CA ALA A 44 -14.34 -11.37 5.38
C ALA A 44 -14.34 -10.19 6.36
N PRO A 45 -15.53 -9.70 6.79
CA PRO A 45 -15.63 -8.69 7.85
C PRO A 45 -14.83 -9.09 9.10
N GLY A 46 -14.03 -8.17 9.63
CA GLY A 46 -13.19 -8.39 10.82
C GLY A 46 -11.94 -9.25 10.58
N ALA A 47 -11.70 -9.75 9.38
CA ALA A 47 -10.56 -10.62 9.08
C ALA A 47 -9.30 -9.84 8.70
N ALA A 48 -8.15 -10.46 8.92
CA ALA A 48 -6.87 -10.07 8.35
C ALA A 48 -6.38 -11.16 7.38
N GLY A 49 -5.64 -10.78 6.34
CA GLY A 49 -5.15 -11.72 5.34
C GLY A 49 -4.71 -11.03 4.05
N CYS A 50 -4.73 -11.76 2.94
CA CYS A 50 -4.36 -11.24 1.61
C CYS A 50 -2.97 -10.58 1.53
N ASN A 51 -2.05 -10.94 2.42
CA ASN A 51 -0.73 -10.33 2.48
C ASN A 51 0.02 -10.42 1.14
N ARG A 52 0.88 -9.43 0.87
CA ARG A 52 1.70 -9.34 -0.34
C ARG A 52 3.13 -8.98 0.04
N ALA A 53 4.09 -9.83 -0.32
CA ALA A 53 5.49 -9.46 -0.28
C ALA A 53 5.84 -8.69 -1.55
N LEU A 54 6.33 -7.46 -1.43
CA LEU A 54 6.73 -6.65 -2.58
C LEU A 54 8.06 -7.16 -3.15
N SER A 55 8.09 -7.31 -4.46
CA SER A 55 9.31 -7.63 -5.21
C SER A 55 9.95 -6.35 -5.72
N VAL A 56 11.28 -6.33 -5.83
CA VAL A 56 12.01 -5.19 -6.41
C VAL A 56 11.44 -4.83 -7.77
N GLY A 57 11.14 -3.55 -7.98
CA GLY A 57 10.47 -3.03 -9.17
C GLY A 57 8.94 -3.06 -9.11
N PHE A 58 8.33 -3.42 -7.98
CA PHE A 58 6.88 -3.29 -7.81
C PHE A 58 6.47 -1.82 -7.92
N ASP A 59 5.42 -1.57 -8.69
CA ASP A 59 4.74 -0.29 -8.85
C ASP A 59 3.26 -0.61 -9.14
N GLY A 60 2.37 -0.24 -8.24
CA GLY A 60 0.97 -0.60 -8.35
C GLY A 60 0.12 -0.21 -7.15
N MET A 61 -1.12 -0.68 -7.15
CA MET A 61 -2.11 -0.29 -6.15
C MET A 61 -3.05 -1.42 -5.78
N PHE A 62 -3.67 -1.28 -4.62
CA PHE A 62 -4.70 -2.17 -4.11
C PHE A 62 -5.96 -1.36 -3.81
N ARG A 63 -7.12 -1.92 -4.14
CA ARG A 63 -8.43 -1.28 -3.92
C ARG A 63 -9.51 -2.29 -3.57
N HIS A 64 -10.65 -1.77 -3.07
CA HIS A 64 -11.86 -2.57 -2.94
C HIS A 64 -12.61 -2.67 -4.27
N GLY A 65 -12.77 -3.89 -4.77
CA GLY A 65 -13.51 -4.18 -6.00
C GLY A 65 -12.74 -3.84 -7.28
N THR A 66 -13.35 -4.10 -8.44
CA THR A 66 -12.67 -3.94 -9.75
C THR A 66 -12.92 -2.59 -10.41
N SER A 67 -13.88 -1.79 -9.94
CA SER A 67 -14.14 -0.43 -10.44
C SER A 67 -12.91 0.46 -10.25
N ASP A 68 -12.65 1.32 -11.23
CA ASP A 68 -11.63 2.37 -11.15
C ASP A 68 -12.06 3.55 -10.26
N GLN A 69 -13.36 3.72 -10.00
CA GLN A 69 -13.91 4.68 -9.05
C GLN A 69 -13.76 4.18 -7.61
N ALA A 70 -12.52 4.21 -7.10
CA ALA A 70 -12.17 3.61 -5.82
C ALA A 70 -11.05 4.36 -5.10
N THR A 71 -11.06 4.24 -3.77
CA THR A 71 -9.92 4.65 -2.93
C THR A 71 -8.76 3.68 -3.17
N LEU A 72 -7.58 4.20 -3.46
CA LEU A 72 -6.40 3.40 -3.78
C LEU A 72 -5.40 3.43 -2.63
N ALA A 73 -4.82 2.28 -2.27
CA ALA A 73 -3.54 2.21 -1.57
C ALA A 73 -2.46 1.93 -2.60
N GLU A 74 -1.60 2.92 -2.86
CA GLU A 74 -0.57 2.86 -3.91
C GLU A 74 0.79 2.58 -3.28
N PHE A 75 1.62 1.77 -3.95
CA PHE A 75 2.94 1.39 -3.48
C PHE A 75 3.94 1.29 -4.63
N ALA A 76 5.17 1.70 -4.35
CA ALA A 76 6.33 1.39 -5.18
C ALA A 76 7.46 0.82 -4.32
N PHE A 77 8.27 -0.09 -4.86
CA PHE A 77 9.38 -0.71 -4.15
C PHE A 77 10.61 -0.90 -5.05
N ASP A 78 11.74 -0.29 -4.69
CA ASP A 78 12.99 -0.34 -5.46
C ASP A 78 14.05 -1.28 -4.86
N GLY A 79 13.73 -1.97 -3.74
CA GLY A 79 14.67 -2.80 -3.00
C GLY A 79 15.45 -2.07 -1.89
N ALA A 80 15.51 -0.74 -1.93
CA ALA A 80 16.12 0.10 -0.89
C ALA A 80 15.06 0.78 -0.01
N LYS A 81 13.92 1.12 -0.59
CA LYS A 81 12.79 1.76 0.07
C LYS A 81 11.46 1.34 -0.53
N VAL A 82 10.42 1.47 0.29
CA VAL A 82 9.03 1.43 -0.13
C VAL A 82 8.47 2.84 -0.10
N TRP A 83 7.75 3.22 -1.14
CA TRP A 83 6.90 4.41 -1.17
C TRP A 83 5.46 3.99 -1.10
N TYR A 84 4.63 4.84 -0.52
CA TYR A 84 3.22 4.60 -0.42
C TYR A 84 2.44 5.89 -0.27
N ASP A 85 1.18 5.84 -0.67
CA ASP A 85 0.19 6.87 -0.42
C ASP A 85 -1.22 6.30 -0.59
N ILE A 86 -2.19 7.15 -0.27
CA ILE A 86 -3.59 6.92 -0.58
C ILE A 86 -3.96 7.87 -1.71
N SER A 87 -4.72 7.41 -2.68
CA SER A 87 -5.24 8.26 -3.75
C SER A 87 -6.75 8.18 -3.83
N ILE A 88 -7.36 9.36 -3.97
CA ILE A 88 -8.78 9.54 -4.28
C ILE A 88 -8.96 10.36 -5.57
N VAL A 89 -7.93 10.39 -6.41
CA VAL A 89 -7.96 11.08 -7.70
C VAL A 89 -9.04 10.44 -8.57
N PRO A 90 -10.05 11.18 -9.03
CA PRO A 90 -11.06 10.63 -9.93
C PRO A 90 -10.44 10.06 -11.21
N PRO A 91 -10.84 8.87 -11.69
CA PRO A 91 -10.41 8.36 -12.99
C PRO A 91 -10.69 9.36 -14.12
N GLY A 92 -9.73 9.56 -15.03
CA GLY A 92 -9.88 10.55 -16.12
C GLY A 92 -9.66 12.00 -15.69
N SER A 93 -8.90 12.24 -14.62
CA SER A 93 -8.56 13.58 -14.13
C SER A 93 -7.60 14.39 -15.03
N ASP A 94 -6.88 13.75 -15.95
CA ASP A 94 -5.90 14.42 -16.82
C ASP A 94 -4.92 15.34 -16.07
N LYS A 95 -5.10 16.67 -16.19
CA LYS A 95 -4.28 17.73 -15.57
C LYS A 95 -5.11 18.68 -14.72
N CYS A 96 -6.33 18.28 -14.33
CA CYS A 96 -7.14 19.08 -13.42
C CYS A 96 -6.38 19.29 -12.10
N VAL A 97 -6.67 20.40 -11.43
CA VAL A 97 -6.14 20.72 -10.11
C VAL A 97 -7.30 20.97 -9.17
N GLY A 98 -7.26 20.33 -8.00
CA GLY A 98 -8.31 20.34 -6.99
C GLY A 98 -9.41 19.29 -7.23
N LEU A 99 -9.79 18.58 -6.16
CA LEU A 99 -10.74 17.46 -6.22
C LEU A 99 -12.05 17.82 -6.93
N ALA A 100 -12.68 18.94 -6.55
CA ALA A 100 -13.96 19.36 -7.12
C ALA A 100 -13.88 19.60 -8.63
N ASN A 101 -12.79 20.21 -9.08
CA ASN A 101 -12.54 20.44 -10.51
C ASN A 101 -12.28 19.12 -11.24
N CYS A 102 -11.54 18.19 -10.63
CA CYS A 102 -11.28 16.88 -11.18
C CYS A 102 -12.53 16.00 -11.30
N MET A 103 -13.41 16.02 -10.31
CA MET A 103 -14.70 15.33 -10.37
C MET A 103 -15.60 15.95 -11.44
N ALA A 104 -15.63 17.28 -11.55
CA ALA A 104 -16.41 17.96 -12.58
C ALA A 104 -15.89 17.69 -14.00
N HIS A 105 -14.56 17.64 -14.17
CA HIS A 105 -13.90 17.34 -15.45
C HIS A 105 -14.14 15.90 -15.90
N SER A 106 -13.96 14.94 -15.00
CA SER A 106 -14.06 13.51 -15.32
C SER A 106 -15.48 12.94 -15.28
N GLY A 107 -16.37 13.54 -14.48
CA GLY A 107 -17.67 12.95 -14.14
C GLY A 107 -17.60 11.78 -13.16
N HIS A 108 -16.43 11.54 -12.53
CA HIS A 108 -16.18 10.39 -11.68
C HIS A 108 -15.81 10.76 -10.24
N ILE A 109 -15.83 9.75 -9.36
CA ILE A 109 -15.40 9.85 -7.96
C ILE A 109 -14.28 8.84 -7.72
N GLY A 110 -13.17 9.25 -7.10
CA GLY A 110 -12.05 8.37 -6.75
C GLY A 110 -12.15 7.77 -5.34
N PHE A 111 -13.35 7.65 -4.76
CA PHE A 111 -13.52 7.18 -3.38
C PHE A 111 -14.68 6.18 -3.29
N ASN A 112 -14.45 5.08 -2.58
CA ASN A 112 -15.49 4.09 -2.29
C ASN A 112 -15.45 3.57 -0.85
N VAL A 113 -14.28 3.22 -0.33
CA VAL A 113 -14.10 2.66 1.02
C VAL A 113 -13.05 3.47 1.77
N PRO A 114 -13.27 3.79 3.07
CA PRO A 114 -12.25 4.39 3.90
C PRO A 114 -11.00 3.50 4.01
N LEU A 115 -9.82 4.10 4.07
CA LEU A 115 -8.55 3.36 4.00
C LEU A 115 -7.48 4.01 4.87
N SER A 116 -6.63 3.22 5.50
CA SER A 116 -5.40 3.71 6.13
C SER A 116 -4.20 2.84 5.78
N ILE A 117 -3.01 3.44 5.82
CA ILE A 117 -1.72 2.73 5.72
C ILE A 117 -0.88 3.09 6.95
N PHE A 118 -0.49 2.07 7.72
CA PHE A 118 0.29 2.21 8.93
C PHE A 118 1.64 1.47 8.81
N PRO A 119 2.78 2.18 8.88
CA PRO A 119 4.09 1.53 8.96
C PRO A 119 4.29 0.84 10.31
N LEU A 120 4.55 -0.46 10.30
CA LEU A 120 4.70 -1.27 11.52
C LEU A 120 6.04 -1.03 12.24
N SER A 121 7.01 -0.41 11.57
CA SER A 121 8.33 -0.08 12.14
C SER A 121 8.92 1.18 11.50
N SER A 122 10.12 1.58 11.95
CA SER A 122 10.97 2.57 11.27
C SER A 122 10.41 4.00 11.17
N ARG A 123 9.39 4.34 11.98
CA ARG A 123 8.70 5.64 11.92
C ARG A 123 9.55 6.84 12.38
N ASP A 124 10.56 6.59 13.20
CA ASP A 124 11.42 7.63 13.77
C ASP A 124 12.73 7.86 12.98
N ASP A 125 12.90 7.24 11.81
CA ASP A 125 14.09 7.45 10.97
C ASP A 125 13.97 8.76 10.17
N PRO A 126 14.79 9.79 10.45
CA PRO A 126 14.66 11.10 9.83
C PRO A 126 14.99 11.13 8.33
N ARG A 127 15.53 10.03 7.78
CA ARG A 127 15.80 9.91 6.34
C ARG A 127 14.54 9.60 5.53
N TYR A 128 13.45 9.25 6.20
CA TYR A 128 12.22 8.75 5.60
C TYR A 128 11.03 9.57 6.09
N LYS A 129 9.98 9.63 5.28
CA LYS A 129 8.67 10.18 5.68
C LYS A 129 7.73 9.02 5.97
N CYS A 130 8.05 8.27 7.02
CA CYS A 130 7.43 6.99 7.34
C CYS A 130 6.25 7.20 8.31
N ASP A 131 5.21 7.87 7.79
CA ASP A 131 4.06 8.32 8.57
C ASP A 131 2.82 7.44 8.37
N TYR A 132 1.95 7.42 9.38
CA TYR A 132 0.58 6.94 9.19
C TYR A 132 -0.18 7.89 8.25
N VAL A 133 -0.97 7.33 7.33
CA VAL A 133 -1.87 8.08 6.44
C VAL A 133 -3.26 7.47 6.46
N VAL A 134 -4.30 8.31 6.41
CA VAL A 134 -5.68 7.84 6.46
C VAL A 134 -6.65 8.69 5.65
N CYS A 135 -7.62 8.03 5.04
CA CYS A 135 -8.69 8.65 4.29
C CYS A 135 -10.05 8.10 4.73
N TYR A 136 -10.78 8.87 5.53
CA TYR A 136 -12.11 8.48 6.01
C TYR A 136 -13.25 8.80 5.03
N ALA A 137 -13.03 9.76 4.14
CA ALA A 137 -14.04 10.26 3.21
C ALA A 137 -13.38 10.90 2.00
N ASN A 138 -14.15 11.05 0.92
CA ASN A 138 -13.75 11.83 -0.24
C ASN A 138 -13.38 13.26 0.17
N GLY A 139 -12.19 13.73 -0.21
CA GLY A 139 -11.62 15.02 0.22
C GLY A 139 -10.72 14.96 1.46
N CYS A 140 -10.35 13.77 1.94
CA CYS A 140 -9.42 13.60 3.05
C CYS A 140 -8.04 14.25 2.78
N ILE A 141 -7.40 14.74 3.84
CA ILE A 141 -6.17 15.54 3.72
C ILE A 141 -4.92 14.72 3.40
N ASP A 142 -4.88 13.44 3.77
CA ASP A 142 -3.69 12.60 3.59
C ASP A 142 -3.61 11.94 2.20
N ALA A 143 -4.68 11.97 1.41
CA ALA A 143 -4.71 11.34 0.10
C ALA A 143 -4.43 12.34 -1.04
N TYR A 144 -3.92 11.83 -2.16
CA TYR A 144 -3.91 12.55 -3.43
C TYR A 144 -5.33 12.91 -3.85
N GLN A 145 -5.57 14.20 -4.04
CA GLN A 145 -6.88 14.71 -4.46
C GLN A 145 -6.97 15.07 -5.94
N TYR A 146 -5.81 15.23 -6.59
CA TYR A 146 -5.64 15.51 -8.02
C TYR A 146 -4.24 15.05 -8.46
N PRO A 147 -3.97 14.91 -9.77
CA PRO A 147 -2.76 14.25 -10.27
C PRO A 147 -1.42 14.88 -9.85
N SER A 148 -1.37 16.18 -9.60
CA SER A 148 -0.16 16.91 -9.20
C SER A 148 -0.12 17.28 -7.71
N ASP A 149 -0.84 16.53 -6.86
CA ASP A 149 -0.85 16.72 -5.41
C ASP A 149 0.39 16.07 -4.75
N ASP A 150 1.59 16.40 -5.23
CA ASP A 150 2.84 15.66 -5.02
C ASP A 150 3.40 15.66 -3.58
N PHE A 151 2.64 16.18 -2.61
CA PHE A 151 3.05 16.27 -1.21
C PHE A 151 2.57 15.10 -0.36
N LYS A 152 1.80 14.15 -0.91
CA LYS A 152 1.16 13.08 -0.15
C LYS A 152 2.00 11.82 -0.03
N THR A 153 2.88 11.53 -1.01
CA THR A 153 3.73 10.34 -0.97
C THR A 153 4.61 10.28 0.27
N LYS A 154 4.58 9.11 0.89
CA LYS A 154 5.37 8.70 2.04
C LYS A 154 6.45 7.72 1.61
N SER A 155 7.42 7.48 2.48
CA SER A 155 8.42 6.44 2.24
C SER A 155 8.98 5.89 3.53
N CYS A 156 9.36 4.62 3.51
CA CYS A 156 10.00 3.90 4.61
C CYS A 156 11.19 3.07 4.10
N PRO A 157 12.12 2.63 4.97
CA PRO A 157 13.13 1.64 4.62
C PRO A 157 12.51 0.36 4.06
N ALA A 158 13.23 -0.35 3.18
CA ALA A 158 12.77 -1.60 2.55
C ALA A 158 12.35 -2.73 3.51
N THR A 159 12.75 -2.65 4.78
CA THR A 159 12.43 -3.63 5.82
C THR A 159 11.17 -3.27 6.61
N THR A 160 10.42 -2.26 6.19
CA THR A 160 9.26 -1.77 6.93
C THR A 160 7.99 -2.39 6.37
N ASP A 161 7.39 -3.31 7.12
CA ASP A 161 6.07 -3.83 6.79
C ASP A 161 4.99 -2.76 6.98
N LEU A 162 3.97 -2.82 6.13
CA LEU A 162 2.87 -1.84 6.10
C LEU A 162 1.55 -2.56 6.35
N LEU A 163 0.74 -2.04 7.27
CA LEU A 163 -0.64 -2.50 7.50
C LEU A 163 -1.61 -1.59 6.76
N VAL A 164 -2.37 -2.18 5.84
CA VAL A 164 -3.46 -1.55 5.10
C VAL A 164 -4.79 -1.95 5.74
N THR A 165 -5.54 -0.97 6.24
CA THR A 165 -6.83 -1.24 6.88
C THR A 165 -7.95 -0.60 6.09
N PHE A 166 -8.93 -1.40 5.69
CA PHE A 166 -10.18 -0.94 5.10
C PHE A 166 -11.22 -0.67 6.20
N CYS A 167 -11.90 0.48 6.12
CA CYS A 167 -12.77 1.03 7.16
C CYS A 167 -12.08 1.23 8.53
N PRO A 168 -10.89 1.87 8.60
CA PRO A 168 -10.22 2.09 9.87
C PRO A 168 -11.12 2.86 10.84
N ASP A 169 -10.96 2.57 12.14
CA ASP A 169 -11.63 3.35 13.18
C ASP A 169 -11.23 4.83 13.04
N LEU A 170 -12.20 5.73 13.25
CA LEU A 170 -11.91 7.17 13.28
C LEU A 170 -10.83 7.45 14.33
N PRO A 171 -9.99 8.50 14.15
CA PRO A 171 -9.04 8.87 15.18
C PRO A 171 -9.82 9.17 16.47
N PRO A 172 -9.28 8.81 17.64
CA PRO A 172 -9.90 9.16 18.92
C PRO A 172 -10.12 10.67 19.08
#